data_AF-A0A9P6DFX1-F1
#
_entry.id   AF-A0A9P6DFX1-F1
#
_cell.length_a   1.000
_cell.length_b   1.000
_cell.length_c   1.000
_cell.angle_alpha   90.00
_cell.angle_beta   90.00
_cell.angle_gamma   90.00
#
_symmetry.space_group_name_H-M   'P 1'
#
loop_
_entity.id
_entity.type
_entity.pdbx_description
1 polymer ?
#
loop_
_entity_poly.entity_id
_entity_poly.type
_entity_poly.pdbx_seq_one_letter_code
_entity_poly.pdbx_strand_id
1 'polypeptide(L)'
;RYQATPTFGWDVIRKFTNDASGMKNMTAHGYQDLLLCCLPAIEGILPKYDHTIQDVTFCAANWLLLAKLHSHTSATITLLCKCTSVYGSLTHKFTHDTNSVPTVKTPNEADAHQRREAKVAATGTTSGTGVANTCSAILAASTIGTGPQKSQEAGGPHSKKFSLQTYKWHAMGHVADAIEEIGSTESYSTSRVCQFLQGDSYFYY
;
A
#
# COMPACT_ATOMS: atom_id res chain seq x y z
N ARG A 1 9.63 -17.01 9.44
CA ARG A 1 8.52 -17.70 8.73
C ARG A 1 8.73 -17.66 7.22
N TYR A 2 8.79 -16.50 6.57
CA TYR A 2 9.12 -16.40 5.14
C TYR A 2 10.43 -17.07 4.71
N GLN A 3 11.46 -17.11 5.58
CA GLN A 3 12.72 -17.82 5.29
C GLN A 3 12.54 -19.34 5.09
N ALA A 4 11.47 -19.93 5.60
CA ALA A 4 11.17 -21.35 5.43
C ALA A 4 10.46 -21.65 4.10
N THR A 5 10.02 -20.63 3.37
CA THR A 5 9.42 -20.80 2.04
C THR A 5 10.53 -21.18 1.06
N PRO A 6 10.42 -22.34 0.37
CA PRO A 6 11.41 -22.74 -0.62
C PRO A 6 11.39 -21.81 -1.82
N THR A 7 12.53 -21.69 -2.50
CA THR A 7 12.61 -21.00 -3.79
C THR A 7 11.86 -21.79 -4.87
N PHE A 8 11.27 -21.10 -5.84
CA PHE A 8 10.53 -21.72 -6.93
C PHE A 8 11.01 -21.18 -8.28
N GLY A 9 11.28 -22.10 -9.22
CA GLY A 9 11.81 -21.77 -10.54
C GLY A 9 13.22 -21.15 -10.50
N TRP A 10 13.73 -20.80 -11.68
CA TRP A 10 15.05 -20.15 -11.82
C TRP A 10 15.04 -18.71 -11.27
N ASP A 11 13.89 -18.03 -11.33
CA ASP A 11 13.77 -16.64 -10.89
C ASP A 11 12.35 -16.24 -10.44
N VAL A 12 11.46 -17.20 -10.18
CA VAL A 12 10.03 -16.91 -9.95
C VAL A 12 9.78 -16.58 -8.48
N ILE A 13 10.35 -17.34 -7.55
CA ILE A 13 10.32 -17.03 -6.11
C ILE A 13 11.75 -17.12 -5.59
N ARG A 14 12.32 -15.95 -5.26
CA ARG A 14 13.67 -15.84 -4.71
C ARG A 14 13.67 -16.08 -3.20
N LYS A 15 14.87 -16.32 -2.65
CA LYS A 15 15.05 -16.48 -1.21
C LYS A 15 14.70 -15.17 -0.49
N PHE A 16 13.76 -15.22 0.45
CA PHE A 16 13.38 -14.08 1.26
C PHE A 16 14.52 -13.65 2.20
N THR A 17 14.59 -12.34 2.49
CA THR A 17 15.58 -11.77 3.42
C THR A 17 15.29 -12.18 4.86
N ASN A 18 16.26 -11.94 5.75
CA ASN A 18 16.11 -12.29 7.16
C ASN A 18 14.96 -11.52 7.85
N ASP A 19 14.74 -10.26 7.45
CA ASP A 19 13.67 -9.41 7.97
C ASP A 19 12.71 -9.02 6.84
N ALA A 20 11.67 -9.83 6.66
CA ALA A 20 10.59 -9.56 5.72
C ALA A 20 9.67 -8.41 6.19
N SER A 21 9.51 -8.23 7.51
CA SER A 21 8.66 -7.20 8.10
C SER A 21 9.21 -5.79 7.95
N GLY A 22 10.53 -5.63 7.93
CA GLY A 22 11.19 -4.34 7.75
C GLY A 22 11.04 -3.77 6.33
N MET A 23 10.77 -4.62 5.33
CA MET A 23 10.52 -4.26 3.91
C MET A 23 11.56 -3.25 3.34
N LYS A 24 12.80 -3.29 3.83
CA LYS A 24 13.85 -2.34 3.47
C LYS A 24 14.53 -2.74 2.17
N ASN A 25 14.69 -1.79 1.24
CA ASN A 25 15.37 -1.98 -0.04
C ASN A 25 14.77 -3.10 -0.93
N MET A 26 13.46 -3.32 -0.84
CA MET A 26 12.80 -4.36 -1.62
C MET A 26 12.41 -3.85 -3.02
N THR A 27 12.62 -4.69 -4.03
CA THR A 27 12.18 -4.42 -5.40
C THR A 27 10.68 -4.64 -5.53
N ALA A 28 10.06 -4.08 -6.58
CA ALA A 28 8.63 -4.29 -6.86
C ALA A 28 8.24 -5.79 -6.89
N HIS A 29 9.10 -6.63 -7.46
CA HIS A 29 8.95 -8.09 -7.46
C HIS A 29 8.97 -8.68 -6.05
N GLY A 30 9.88 -8.25 -5.18
CA GLY A 30 9.94 -8.73 -3.79
C GLY A 30 8.66 -8.44 -2.99
N TYR A 31 7.98 -7.32 -3.24
CA TYR A 31 6.66 -7.05 -2.64
C TYR A 31 5.58 -8.03 -3.13
N GLN A 32 5.62 -8.38 -4.41
CA GLN A 32 4.67 -9.33 -5.00
C GLN A 32 4.93 -10.74 -4.47
N ASP A 33 6.17 -11.17 -4.41
CA ASP A 33 6.56 -12.50 -3.92
C ASP A 33 6.17 -12.70 -2.45
N LEU A 34 6.32 -11.66 -1.61
CA LEU A 34 5.84 -11.69 -0.23
C LEU A 34 4.34 -11.91 -0.17
N LEU A 35 3.56 -11.16 -0.95
CA LEU A 35 2.10 -11.30 -0.94
C LEU A 35 1.62 -12.59 -1.61
N LEU A 36 2.39 -13.17 -2.52
CA LEU A 36 2.06 -14.49 -3.08
C LEU A 36 2.34 -15.62 -2.09
N CYS A 37 3.43 -15.49 -1.32
CA CYS A 37 3.90 -16.51 -0.37
C CYS A 37 3.42 -16.28 1.08
N CYS A 38 2.50 -15.34 1.29
CA CYS A 38 2.15 -14.90 2.63
C CYS A 38 1.23 -15.86 3.40
N LEU A 39 0.40 -16.67 2.73
CA LEU A 39 -0.55 -17.58 3.39
C LEU A 39 0.13 -18.46 4.46
N PRO A 40 1.14 -19.29 4.14
CA PRO A 40 1.83 -20.11 5.14
C PRO A 40 2.64 -19.28 6.15
N ALA A 41 3.04 -18.06 5.79
CA ALA A 41 3.79 -17.18 6.65
C ALA A 41 2.92 -16.47 7.71
N ILE A 42 1.63 -16.28 7.42
CA ILE A 42 0.67 -15.57 8.26
C ILE A 42 -0.20 -16.53 9.08
N GLU A 43 -0.38 -17.78 8.64
CA GLU A 43 -1.17 -18.81 9.34
C GLU A 43 -0.86 -18.91 10.84
N GLY A 44 -1.86 -18.83 11.71
CA GLY A 44 -1.70 -18.93 13.16
C GLY A 44 -0.96 -17.76 13.82
N ILE A 45 -0.70 -16.65 13.12
CA ILE A 45 -0.06 -15.46 13.74
C ILE A 45 -0.97 -14.80 14.78
N LEU A 46 -2.28 -14.85 14.54
CA LEU A 46 -3.31 -14.30 15.42
C LEU A 46 -4.44 -15.33 15.56
N PRO A 47 -4.32 -16.29 16.50
CA PRO A 47 -5.24 -17.43 16.60
C PRO A 47 -6.73 -17.06 16.69
N LYS A 48 -7.05 -15.90 17.28
CA LYS A 48 -8.43 -15.43 17.43
C LYS A 48 -9.09 -15.03 16.10
N TYR A 49 -8.31 -14.54 15.13
CA TYR A 49 -8.82 -13.96 13.88
C TYR A 49 -8.21 -14.63 12.65
N ASP A 50 -7.64 -15.83 12.82
CA ASP A 50 -6.81 -16.47 11.82
C ASP A 50 -7.55 -16.69 10.50
N HIS A 51 -8.79 -17.22 10.56
CA HIS A 51 -9.64 -17.40 9.38
C HIS A 51 -9.88 -16.08 8.63
N THR A 52 -10.25 -15.00 9.35
CA THR A 52 -10.49 -13.69 8.73
C THR A 52 -9.23 -13.14 8.07
N ILE A 53 -8.05 -13.33 8.69
CA ILE A 53 -6.78 -12.89 8.13
C ILE A 53 -6.44 -13.70 6.88
N GLN A 54 -6.54 -15.02 6.94
CA GLN A 54 -6.29 -15.89 5.79
C GLN A 54 -7.23 -15.56 4.62
N ASP A 55 -8.52 -15.30 4.89
CA ASP A 55 -9.48 -14.90 3.86
C ASP A 55 -9.11 -13.56 3.20
N VAL A 56 -8.77 -12.54 4.00
CA VAL A 56 -8.33 -11.23 3.50
C VAL A 56 -7.07 -11.40 2.66
N THR A 57 -6.11 -12.17 3.16
CA THR A 57 -4.82 -12.43 2.51
C THR A 57 -4.97 -13.18 1.19
N PHE A 58 -5.80 -14.23 1.17
CA PHE A 58 -6.13 -14.98 -0.04
C PHE A 58 -6.84 -14.10 -1.07
N CYS A 59 -7.79 -13.27 -0.63
CA CYS A 59 -8.49 -12.35 -1.52
C CYS A 59 -7.55 -11.28 -2.09
N ALA A 60 -6.59 -10.77 -1.31
CA ALA A 60 -5.55 -9.85 -1.77
C ALA A 60 -4.65 -10.48 -2.86
N ALA A 61 -4.22 -11.73 -2.65
CA ALA A 61 -3.39 -12.45 -3.61
C ALA A 61 -4.15 -12.71 -4.93
N ASN A 62 -5.41 -13.12 -4.86
CA ASN A 62 -6.27 -13.29 -6.03
C ASN A 62 -6.50 -11.97 -6.77
N TRP A 63 -6.73 -10.89 -6.04
CA TRP A 63 -6.89 -9.55 -6.63
C TRP A 63 -5.63 -9.14 -7.40
N LEU A 64 -4.44 -9.33 -6.82
CA LEU A 64 -3.18 -9.04 -7.51
C LEU A 64 -2.98 -9.90 -8.75
N LEU A 65 -3.29 -11.20 -8.67
CA LEU A 65 -3.16 -12.11 -9.81
C LEU A 65 -4.05 -11.66 -10.97
N LEU A 66 -5.30 -11.28 -10.68
CA LEU A 66 -6.24 -10.79 -11.68
C LEU A 66 -5.81 -9.44 -12.26
N ALA A 67 -5.33 -8.52 -11.42
CA ALA A 67 -4.87 -7.20 -11.84
C ALA A 67 -3.59 -7.25 -12.69
N LYS A 68 -2.77 -8.31 -12.54
CA LYS A 68 -1.51 -8.49 -13.28
C LYS A 68 -1.66 -9.35 -14.55
N LEU A 69 -2.87 -9.71 -14.97
CA LEU A 69 -3.04 -10.49 -16.18
C LEU A 69 -2.55 -9.71 -17.41
N HIS A 70 -1.79 -10.38 -18.28
CA HIS A 70 -1.30 -9.77 -19.51
C HIS A 70 -2.43 -9.51 -20.52
N SER A 71 -3.46 -10.36 -20.51
CA SER A 71 -4.63 -10.26 -21.38
C SER A 71 -5.89 -10.27 -20.52
N HIS A 72 -6.63 -9.17 -20.57
CA HIS A 72 -7.92 -9.05 -19.92
C HIS A 72 -9.04 -9.38 -20.89
N THR A 73 -10.05 -10.09 -20.39
CA THR A 73 -11.31 -10.35 -21.08
C THR A 73 -12.44 -9.75 -20.25
N SER A 74 -13.62 -9.55 -20.83
CA SER A 74 -14.79 -9.06 -20.09
C SER A 74 -15.09 -9.91 -18.85
N ALA A 75 -14.81 -11.21 -18.91
CA ALA A 75 -14.96 -12.12 -17.78
C ALA A 75 -13.95 -11.86 -16.65
N THR A 76 -12.67 -11.65 -16.97
CA THR A 76 -11.64 -11.40 -15.94
C THR A 76 -11.77 -10.02 -15.31
N ILE A 77 -12.22 -9.02 -16.07
CA ILE A 77 -12.54 -7.69 -15.53
C ILE A 77 -13.74 -7.76 -14.58
N THR A 78 -14.81 -8.46 -14.99
CA THR A 78 -15.96 -8.70 -14.10
C THR A 78 -15.54 -9.41 -12.81
N LEU A 79 -14.63 -10.39 -12.91
CA LEU A 79 -14.09 -11.09 -11.75
C LEU A 79 -13.23 -10.18 -10.88
N LEU A 80 -12.43 -9.28 -11.47
CA LEU A 80 -11.64 -8.29 -10.75
C LEU A 80 -12.54 -7.31 -9.98
N CYS A 81 -13.62 -6.81 -10.57
CA CYS A 81 -14.60 -5.96 -9.87
C CYS A 81 -15.21 -6.68 -8.66
N LYS A 82 -15.68 -7.92 -8.85
CA LYS A 82 -16.23 -8.74 -7.76
C LYS A 82 -15.20 -9.01 -6.67
N CYS A 83 -13.98 -9.38 -7.06
CA CYS A 83 -12.88 -9.62 -6.12
C CYS A 83 -12.55 -8.35 -5.33
N THR A 84 -12.57 -7.17 -5.96
CA THR A 84 -12.34 -5.89 -5.29
C THR A 84 -13.42 -5.59 -4.25
N SER A 85 -14.69 -5.83 -4.56
CA SER A 85 -15.79 -5.66 -3.60
C SER A 85 -15.66 -6.61 -2.41
N VAL A 86 -15.42 -7.89 -2.67
CA VAL A 86 -15.23 -8.91 -1.61
C VAL A 86 -14.02 -8.57 -0.75
N TYR A 87 -12.91 -8.17 -1.36
CA TYR A 87 -11.69 -7.77 -0.66
C TYR A 87 -11.95 -6.58 0.28
N GLY A 88 -12.67 -5.56 -0.21
CA GLY A 88 -13.09 -4.44 0.60
C GLY A 88 -13.93 -4.88 1.81
N SER A 89 -14.98 -5.67 1.59
CA SER A 89 -15.85 -6.17 2.66
C SER A 89 -15.09 -6.98 3.72
N LEU A 90 -14.20 -7.88 3.30
CA LEU A 90 -13.36 -8.67 4.21
C LEU A 90 -12.40 -7.79 5.01
N THR A 91 -11.79 -6.79 4.37
CA THR A 91 -10.87 -5.88 5.05
C THR A 91 -11.60 -4.99 6.07
N HIS A 92 -12.82 -4.54 5.75
CA HIS A 92 -13.67 -3.81 6.70
C HIS A 92 -14.03 -4.68 7.92
N LYS A 93 -14.41 -5.94 7.70
CA LYS A 93 -14.67 -6.91 8.77
C LYS A 93 -13.44 -7.14 9.65
N PHE A 94 -12.28 -7.38 9.03
CA PHE A 94 -11.01 -7.53 9.74
C PHE A 94 -10.67 -6.32 10.60
N THR A 95 -10.88 -5.11 10.06
CA THR A 95 -10.62 -3.85 10.79
C THR A 95 -11.53 -3.72 12.00
N HIS A 96 -12.81 -4.06 11.84
CA HIS A 96 -13.78 -4.05 12.93
C HIS A 96 -13.40 -5.04 14.04
N ASP A 97 -13.08 -6.28 13.68
CA ASP A 97 -12.77 -7.35 14.64
C ASP A 97 -11.44 -7.10 15.37
N THR A 98 -10.46 -6.52 14.68
CA THR A 98 -9.09 -6.30 15.19
C THR A 98 -8.93 -4.96 15.92
N ASN A 99 -9.95 -4.09 15.96
CA ASN A 99 -9.87 -2.76 16.62
C ASN A 99 -9.50 -2.84 18.13
N SER A 100 -9.77 -3.98 18.76
CA SER A 100 -9.44 -4.26 20.16
C SER A 100 -7.99 -4.69 20.40
N VAL A 101 -7.26 -5.08 19.35
CA VAL A 101 -5.89 -5.59 19.49
C VAL A 101 -4.90 -4.43 19.65
N PRO A 102 -4.12 -4.39 20.74
CA PRO A 102 -3.10 -3.36 20.92
C PRO A 102 -2.01 -3.54 19.86
N THR A 103 -1.92 -2.57 18.96
CA THR A 103 -0.97 -2.56 17.84
C THR A 103 -0.03 -1.38 18.02
N VAL A 104 1.26 -1.62 17.84
CA VAL A 104 2.34 -0.65 18.08
C VAL A 104 3.18 -0.53 16.82
N LYS A 105 3.68 0.66 16.53
CA LYS A 105 4.64 0.88 15.44
C LYS A 105 5.85 -0.03 15.60
N THR A 106 6.39 -0.50 14.48
CA THR A 106 7.68 -1.19 14.50
C THR A 106 8.79 -0.22 14.94
N PRO A 107 9.93 -0.71 15.48
CA PRO A 107 11.04 0.15 15.88
C PRO A 107 11.52 1.06 14.74
N ASN A 108 11.60 0.53 13.52
CA ASN A 108 11.99 1.29 12.33
C ASN A 108 11.00 2.41 12.00
N GLU A 109 9.70 2.17 12.15
CA GLU A 109 8.67 3.21 11.94
C GLU A 109 8.70 4.27 13.04
N ALA A 110 8.95 3.88 14.29
CA ALA A 110 9.10 4.80 15.41
C ALA A 110 10.33 5.71 15.22
N ASP A 111 11.48 5.14 14.86
CA ASP A 111 12.71 5.90 14.56
C ASP A 111 12.52 6.84 13.37
N ALA A 112 11.87 6.37 12.30
CA ALA A 112 11.57 7.20 11.14
C ALA A 112 10.63 8.36 11.49
N HIS A 113 9.68 8.14 12.39
CA HIS A 113 8.78 9.18 12.90
C HIS A 113 9.55 10.23 13.71
N GLN A 114 10.35 9.80 14.68
CA GLN A 114 11.15 10.69 15.51
C GLN A 114 12.10 11.56 14.68
N ARG A 115 12.73 10.99 13.64
CA ARG A 115 13.57 11.74 12.70
C ARG A 115 12.79 12.80 11.92
N ARG A 116 11.54 12.53 11.55
CA ARG A 116 10.68 13.51 10.87
C ARG A 116 10.27 14.64 11.80
N GLU A 117 9.88 14.31 13.04
CA GLU A 117 9.54 15.31 14.06
C GLU A 117 10.72 16.22 14.38
N ALA A 118 11.93 15.66 14.53
CA ALA A 118 13.15 16.43 14.74
C ALA A 118 13.45 17.38 13.57
N LYS A 119 13.23 16.94 12.31
CA LYS A 119 13.37 17.81 11.14
C LYS A 119 12.36 18.96 11.12
N VAL A 120 11.09 18.67 11.39
CA VAL A 120 10.03 19.70 11.45
C VAL A 120 10.30 20.69 12.57
N ALA A 121 10.74 20.23 13.75
CA ALA A 121 11.13 21.09 14.86
C ALA A 121 12.35 21.98 14.53
N ALA A 122 13.32 21.45 13.78
CA ALA A 122 14.47 22.20 13.30
C ALA A 122 14.09 23.26 12.24
N THR A 123 13.13 22.98 11.37
CA THR A 123 12.64 23.96 10.36
C THR A 123 11.75 25.05 10.97
N GLY A 124 11.11 24.80 12.11
CA GLY A 124 10.27 25.80 12.80
C GLY A 124 11.01 26.89 13.59
N THR A 125 12.35 26.86 13.66
CA THR A 125 13.14 27.76 14.55
C THR A 125 13.90 28.86 13.79
N THR A 126 13.83 28.93 12.45
CA THR A 126 14.47 30.00 11.66
C THR A 126 13.46 30.77 10.82
N SER A 127 12.80 31.76 11.42
CA SER A 127 12.22 32.91 10.71
C SER A 127 11.98 34.07 11.68
N GLY A 128 13.06 34.76 12.02
CA GLY A 128 13.01 36.13 12.51
C GLY A 128 13.25 37.10 11.36
N THR A 129 12.34 38.07 11.24
CA THR A 129 12.42 39.36 10.49
C THR A 129 12.41 39.33 8.95
N GLY A 130 11.30 39.77 8.35
CA GLY A 130 11.27 40.27 6.97
C GLY A 130 9.89 40.40 6.29
N VAL A 131 9.14 41.45 6.66
CA VAL A 131 8.15 42.22 5.86
C VAL A 131 6.96 41.48 5.19
N ALA A 132 5.76 42.00 5.47
CA ALA A 132 4.46 41.57 4.99
C ALA A 132 4.29 41.57 3.45
N ASN A 133 3.42 40.68 2.96
CA ASN A 133 2.38 41.04 2.01
C ASN A 133 1.18 40.07 2.10
N THR A 134 0.02 40.66 1.89
CA THR A 134 -1.36 40.19 2.13
C THR A 134 -1.88 39.15 1.13
N CYS A 135 -3.06 38.59 1.48
CA CYS A 135 -3.90 37.59 0.79
C CYS A 135 -3.63 36.16 1.31
N SER A 136 -4.49 35.50 2.08
CA SER A 136 -5.94 35.62 2.20
C SER A 136 -6.40 35.07 3.54
N ALA A 137 -6.99 35.95 4.35
CA ALA A 137 -7.83 35.58 5.48
C ALA A 137 -9.23 36.14 5.18
N ILE A 138 -10.14 35.25 4.80
CA ILE A 138 -11.62 35.28 4.83
C ILE A 138 -11.93 33.86 4.31
N LEU A 139 -12.16 32.83 5.14
CA LEU A 139 -13.33 32.63 5.98
C LEU A 139 -12.98 31.68 7.12
N ALA A 140 -13.14 32.16 8.35
CA ALA A 140 -13.39 31.34 9.52
C ALA A 140 -14.91 31.30 9.76
N ALA A 141 -15.40 30.14 10.20
CA ALA A 141 -16.45 29.94 11.22
C ALA A 141 -17.51 28.89 10.81
N SER A 142 -17.43 27.72 11.46
CA SER A 142 -18.48 27.23 12.37
C SER A 142 -18.47 25.71 12.40
N THR A 143 -17.79 25.13 13.39
CA THR A 143 -18.33 24.02 14.20
C THR A 143 -17.55 23.97 15.50
N ILE A 144 -18.30 23.81 16.57
CA ILE A 144 -17.93 24.04 17.95
C ILE A 144 -17.19 22.80 18.51
N GLY A 145 -16.05 23.05 19.15
CA GLY A 145 -15.63 22.36 20.38
C GLY A 145 -15.05 20.95 20.26
N THR A 146 -13.73 20.85 20.07
CA THR A 146 -12.82 20.12 20.99
C THR A 146 -11.38 20.43 20.56
N GLY A 147 -10.58 21.03 21.45
CA GLY A 147 -9.23 21.48 21.13
C GLY A 147 -8.27 20.34 20.80
N PRO A 148 -7.15 20.60 20.11
CA PRO A 148 -6.12 19.60 19.89
C PRO A 148 -5.37 19.35 21.20
N GLN A 149 -5.72 18.25 21.89
CA GLN A 149 -4.91 17.78 23.01
C GLN A 149 -3.57 17.26 22.45
N LYS A 150 -2.53 18.04 22.69
CA LYS A 150 -1.13 17.63 22.59
C LYS A 150 -0.81 16.83 23.87
N SER A 151 -0.95 15.51 23.83
CA SER A 151 -0.39 14.65 24.87
C SER A 151 1.10 14.43 24.57
N GLN A 152 1.90 15.20 25.29
CA GLN A 152 3.35 15.09 25.37
C GLN A 152 3.66 13.90 26.29
N GLU A 153 3.98 12.73 25.72
CA GLU A 153 4.41 11.56 26.51
C GLU A 153 5.79 11.09 26.04
N ALA A 154 6.71 11.07 27.00
CA ALA A 154 8.06 10.57 26.85
C ALA A 154 8.06 9.06 26.55
N GLY A 155 8.77 8.65 25.50
CA GLY A 155 9.40 7.32 25.39
C GLY A 155 8.50 6.08 25.46
N GLY A 156 7.21 6.17 25.11
CA GLY A 156 6.31 5.02 25.04
C GLY A 156 6.17 4.44 23.63
N PRO A 157 5.90 3.13 23.47
CA PRO A 157 5.64 2.54 22.16
C PRO A 157 4.41 3.18 21.50
N HIS A 158 4.61 3.82 20.34
CA HIS A 158 3.52 4.53 19.65
C HIS A 158 2.45 3.55 19.15
N SER A 159 1.26 3.60 19.74
CA SER A 159 0.10 2.84 19.28
C SER A 159 -0.29 3.24 17.85
N LYS A 160 -0.56 2.26 16.98
CA LYS A 160 -0.93 2.50 15.58
C LYS A 160 -2.03 1.54 15.14
N LYS A 161 -3.22 2.08 14.93
CA LYS A 161 -4.35 1.36 14.34
C LYS A 161 -4.25 1.30 12.81
N PHE A 162 -4.78 0.22 12.25
CA PHE A 162 -4.99 0.07 10.82
C PHE A 162 -6.07 1.05 10.33
N SER A 163 -5.82 1.74 9.21
CA SER A 163 -6.73 2.75 8.65
C SER A 163 -7.03 2.48 7.17
N LEU A 164 -8.31 2.44 6.85
CA LEU A 164 -8.83 2.27 5.50
C LEU A 164 -8.97 3.58 4.72
N GLN A 165 -8.84 4.74 5.37
CA GLN A 165 -8.97 6.06 4.74
C GLN A 165 -7.71 6.49 3.97
N THR A 166 -6.97 5.51 3.42
CA THR A 166 -5.78 5.79 2.62
C THR A 166 -6.17 5.81 1.15
N TYR A 167 -5.58 6.73 0.38
CA TYR A 167 -5.78 6.82 -1.08
C TYR A 167 -5.72 5.45 -1.78
N LYS A 168 -4.81 4.57 -1.36
CA LYS A 168 -4.66 3.22 -1.90
C LYS A 168 -5.97 2.44 -1.93
N TRP A 169 -6.76 2.46 -0.85
CA TRP A 169 -8.03 1.73 -0.77
C TRP A 169 -9.09 2.28 -1.73
N HIS A 170 -9.11 3.61 -1.91
CA HIS A 170 -10.02 4.25 -2.85
C HIS A 170 -9.59 4.05 -4.31
N ALA A 171 -8.28 4.08 -4.57
CA ALA A 171 -7.72 3.84 -5.90
C ALA A 171 -7.93 2.41 -6.41
N MET A 172 -8.00 1.42 -5.51
CA MET A 172 -8.20 0.02 -5.88
C MET A 172 -9.50 -0.23 -6.66
N GLY A 173 -10.58 0.50 -6.36
CA GLY A 173 -11.85 0.38 -7.08
C GLY A 173 -11.73 0.76 -8.56
N HIS A 174 -10.85 1.71 -8.88
CA HIS A 174 -10.66 2.23 -10.23
C HIS A 174 -9.72 1.39 -11.09
N VAL A 175 -9.11 0.33 -10.54
CA VAL A 175 -8.15 -0.49 -11.28
C VAL A 175 -8.83 -1.23 -12.43
N ALA A 176 -10.07 -1.68 -12.25
CA ALA A 176 -10.83 -2.34 -13.32
C ALA A 176 -11.15 -1.38 -14.47
N ASP A 177 -11.67 -0.19 -14.15
CA ASP A 177 -11.97 0.86 -15.13
C ASP A 177 -10.70 1.27 -15.89
N ALA A 178 -9.58 1.46 -15.18
CA ALA A 178 -8.31 1.81 -15.79
C ALA A 178 -7.80 0.73 -16.75
N ILE A 179 -8.01 -0.56 -16.44
CA ILE A 179 -7.63 -1.67 -17.32
C ILE A 179 -8.50 -1.69 -18.59
N GLU A 180 -9.78 -1.36 -18.49
CA GLU A 180 -10.67 -1.26 -19.65
C GLU A 180 -10.31 -0.09 -20.57
N GLU A 181 -9.98 1.08 -19.99
CA GLU A 181 -9.69 2.29 -20.76
C GLU A 181 -8.28 2.31 -21.36
N ILE A 182 -7.27 1.90 -20.59
CA ILE A 182 -5.85 2.10 -20.89
C ILE A 182 -5.16 0.79 -21.28
N GLY A 183 -5.75 -0.36 -20.92
CA GLY A 183 -5.16 -1.69 -21.11
C GLY A 183 -4.32 -2.17 -19.91
N SER A 184 -3.73 -3.36 -20.01
CA SER A 184 -2.91 -3.92 -18.93
C SER A 184 -1.65 -3.06 -18.71
N THR A 185 -1.31 -2.82 -17.45
CA THR A 185 -0.11 -2.04 -17.08
C THR A 185 1.19 -2.86 -17.12
N GLU A 186 1.08 -4.17 -17.34
CA GLU A 186 2.23 -5.07 -17.33
C GLU A 186 3.07 -5.00 -18.62
N SER A 187 2.45 -4.60 -19.74
CA SER A 187 3.04 -4.69 -21.08
C SER A 187 3.72 -3.40 -21.57
N TYR A 188 3.87 -2.38 -20.73
CA TYR A 188 4.57 -1.15 -21.10
C TYR A 188 6.09 -1.36 -21.13
N SER A 189 6.58 -1.94 -22.22
CA SER A 189 7.99 -1.83 -22.58
C SER A 189 8.27 -0.42 -23.08
N THR A 190 9.29 0.26 -22.53
CA THR A 190 9.79 1.55 -23.03
C THR A 190 10.25 1.49 -24.49
N SER A 191 10.49 0.28 -25.03
CA SER A 191 10.80 0.08 -26.45
C SER A 191 9.60 0.27 -27.37
N ARG A 192 8.35 0.04 -26.91
CA ARG A 192 7.14 0.23 -27.74
C ARG A 192 6.74 1.69 -27.90
N VAL A 193 7.12 2.55 -26.97
CA VAL A 193 6.87 4.01 -27.05
C VAL A 193 7.78 4.67 -28.09
N CYS A 194 9.03 4.20 -28.24
CA CYS A 194 9.91 4.70 -29.31
C CYS A 194 9.40 4.35 -30.71
N GLN A 195 8.72 3.20 -30.89
CA GLN A 195 8.21 2.78 -32.19
C GLN A 195 6.98 3.59 -32.64
N PHE A 196 6.19 4.12 -31.70
CA PHE A 196 5.06 5.00 -32.03
C PHE A 196 5.48 6.46 -32.28
N LEU A 197 6.64 6.87 -31.76
CA LEU A 197 7.24 8.19 -32.02
C LEU A 197 8.18 8.20 -33.22
N GLN A 198 8.49 7.05 -33.80
CA GLN A 198 9.22 6.91 -35.05
C GLN A 198 8.23 6.54 -36.16
N GLY A 199 7.50 7.55 -36.62
CA GLY A 199 6.74 7.43 -37.86
C GLY A 199 7.65 6.98 -39.01
N ASP A 200 7.12 6.03 -39.78
CA ASP A 200 7.47 5.73 -41.16
C ASP A 200 8.95 5.58 -41.51
N SER A 201 9.46 4.34 -41.46
CA SER A 201 10.41 3.86 -42.47
C SER A 201 10.67 2.35 -42.39
N TYR A 202 10.15 1.67 -43.41
CA TYR A 202 10.85 0.67 -44.22
C TYR A 202 11.02 -0.80 -43.76
N PHE A 203 10.31 -1.64 -44.52
CA PHE A 203 10.77 -2.80 -45.32
C PHE A 203 10.41 -4.23 -44.87
N TYR A 204 9.85 -4.92 -45.88
CA TYR A 204 9.52 -6.34 -46.01
C TYR A 204 10.70 -7.28 -45.70
N TYR A 205 10.47 -8.33 -44.90
CA TYR A 205 10.28 -9.74 -45.30
C TYR A 205 9.97 -10.59 -44.07
#